data_AF-A0A844ED86-F1
#
_entry.id   AF-A0A844ED86-F1
#
_cell.length_a   1.000
_cell.length_b   1.000
_cell.length_c   1.000
_cell.angle_alpha   90.00
_cell.angle_beta   90.00
_cell.angle_gamma   90.00
#
_symmetry.space_group_name_H-M   'P 1'
#
loop_
_entity.id
_entity.type
_entity.pdbx_description
1 polymer ?
#
loop_
_entity_poly.entity_id
_entity_poly.type
_entity_poly.pdbx_seq_one_letter_code
_entity_poly.pdbx_strand_id
1 'polypeptide(L)'
;MYGNEDYMLMQRDPNRLVKLIVAVCFTVLLAVSVGFNFDYLQFLDSIFTTAVQGSAPTQGLEHFYGMVTFLASPKMDIFWVFIAAFFLWGFKYKVPALWALFTIGGGDVIGAIVKQLVRRHRPPLHLGVDNGYSFPSGHVLGFF
;
A
#
# COMPACT_ATOMS: atom_id res chain seq x y z
N MET A 1 26.81 11.29 -30.40
CA MET A 1 25.85 12.12 -29.65
C MET A 1 25.74 11.55 -28.25
N TYR A 2 26.51 12.09 -27.30
CA TYR A 2 26.35 11.78 -25.88
C TYR A 2 25.10 12.53 -25.40
N GLY A 3 23.96 11.84 -25.34
CA GLY A 3 22.78 12.36 -24.66
C GLY A 3 23.10 12.41 -23.17
N ASN A 4 22.98 13.59 -22.57
CA ASN A 4 23.24 13.80 -21.16
C ASN A 4 22.27 12.92 -20.35
N GLU A 5 22.77 11.84 -19.74
CA GLU A 5 21.95 10.87 -18.98
C GLU A 5 21.28 11.49 -17.75
N ASP A 6 21.75 12.67 -17.34
CA ASP A 6 21.29 13.46 -16.19
C ASP A 6 19.83 13.97 -16.30
N TYR A 7 19.20 13.88 -17.48
CA TYR A 7 17.79 14.27 -17.68
C TYR A 7 16.81 13.10 -17.80
N MET A 8 17.25 11.85 -17.59
CA MET A 8 16.32 10.72 -17.54
C MET A 8 15.56 10.71 -16.21
N LEU A 9 14.23 10.76 -16.27
CA LEU A 9 13.35 10.63 -15.08
C LEU A 9 13.59 9.32 -14.30
N MET A 10 14.23 8.32 -14.90
CA MET A 10 14.43 7.00 -14.32
C MET A 10 15.87 6.54 -14.56
N GLN A 11 16.73 6.80 -13.58
CA GLN A 11 18.13 6.41 -13.60
C GLN A 11 18.31 4.96 -13.14
N ARG A 12 19.39 4.31 -13.59
CA ARG A 12 19.71 2.95 -13.18
C ARG A 12 20.43 2.96 -11.83
N ASP A 13 19.76 2.45 -10.80
CA ASP A 13 20.40 2.16 -9.51
C ASP A 13 21.11 0.79 -9.56
N PRO A 14 22.45 0.72 -9.35
CA PRO A 14 23.19 -0.54 -9.34
C PRO A 14 22.75 -1.47 -8.20
N ASN A 15 22.22 -0.94 -7.10
CA ASN A 15 21.80 -1.69 -5.92
C ASN A 15 20.33 -2.11 -5.96
N ARG A 16 19.61 -1.88 -7.07
CA ARG A 16 18.17 -2.17 -7.18
C ARG A 16 17.81 -3.62 -6.84
N LEU A 17 18.65 -4.59 -7.22
CA LEU A 17 18.41 -6.00 -6.93
C LEU A 17 18.55 -6.29 -5.44
N VAL A 18 19.58 -5.74 -4.79
CA VAL A 18 19.77 -5.90 -3.34
C VAL A 18 18.60 -5.27 -2.60
N LYS A 19 18.17 -4.06 -2.98
CA LYS A 19 17.00 -3.39 -2.39
C LYS A 19 15.73 -4.23 -2.57
N LEU A 20 15.51 -4.78 -3.76
CA LEU A 20 14.37 -5.66 -4.03
C LEU A 20 14.40 -6.93 -3.17
N ILE A 21 15.55 -7.61 -3.09
CA ILE A 21 15.71 -8.82 -2.28
C ILE A 21 15.44 -8.51 -0.81
N VAL A 22 16.04 -7.46 -0.27
CA VAL A 22 15.84 -7.06 1.13
C VAL A 22 14.37 -6.73 1.39
N ALA A 23 13.72 -5.96 0.52
CA ALA A 23 12.31 -5.64 0.64
C ALA A 23 11.42 -6.89 0.60
N VAL A 24 11.63 -7.78 -0.36
CA VAL A 24 10.87 -9.03 -0.48
C VAL A 24 11.07 -9.94 0.72
N CYS A 25 12.31 -10.14 1.16
CA CYS A 25 12.61 -10.95 2.35
C CYS A 25 11.93 -10.39 3.60
N PHE A 26 11.99 -9.07 3.79
CA PHE A 26 11.35 -8.40 4.91
C PHE A 26 9.81 -8.52 4.85
N THR A 27 9.20 -8.28 3.70
CA THR A 27 7.75 -8.41 3.50
C THR A 27 7.27 -9.84 3.73
N VAL A 28 8.00 -10.84 3.22
CA VAL A 28 7.65 -12.26 3.41
C VAL A 28 7.79 -12.65 4.89
N LEU A 29 8.87 -12.26 5.55
CA LEU A 29 9.07 -12.51 6.97
C LEU A 29 7.92 -11.94 7.81
N LEU A 30 7.50 -10.70 7.54
CA LEU A 30 6.36 -10.08 8.21
C LEU A 30 5.05 -10.81 7.89
N ALA A 31 4.78 -11.12 6.61
CA ALA A 31 3.54 -11.80 6.21
C ALA A 31 3.40 -13.19 6.87
N VAL A 32 4.50 -13.94 6.94
CA VAL A 32 4.59 -15.22 7.64
C VAL A 32 4.35 -15.03 9.13
N SER A 33 5.05 -14.07 9.76
CA SER A 33 4.91 -13.80 11.21
C SER A 33 3.47 -13.44 11.59
N VAL A 34 2.79 -12.67 10.73
CA VAL A 34 1.39 -12.31 10.87
C VAL A 34 0.48 -13.52 10.68
N GLY A 35 0.71 -14.34 9.64
CA GLY A 35 -0.08 -15.54 9.36
C GLY A 35 0.01 -16.61 10.46
N PHE A 36 1.16 -16.72 11.11
CA PHE A 36 1.38 -17.62 12.25
C PHE A 36 1.02 -17.01 13.61
N ASN A 37 0.48 -15.79 13.66
CA ASN A 37 0.03 -15.14 14.89
C ASN A 37 1.14 -15.02 15.96
N PHE A 38 2.36 -14.62 15.56
CA PHE A 38 3.50 -14.53 16.47
C PHE A 38 3.26 -13.55 17.64
N ASP A 39 3.42 -14.03 18.88
CA ASP A 39 3.00 -13.30 20.09
C ASP A 39 3.63 -11.92 20.24
N TYR A 40 4.93 -11.79 19.97
CA TYR A 40 5.61 -10.49 20.07
C TYR A 40 5.06 -9.48 19.07
N LEU A 41 4.73 -9.92 17.86
CA LEU A 41 4.17 -9.06 16.83
C LEU A 41 2.74 -8.64 17.19
N GLN A 42 1.94 -9.56 17.75
CA GLN A 42 0.60 -9.23 18.27
C GLN A 42 0.66 -8.25 19.45
N PHE A 43 1.63 -8.41 20.36
CA PHE A 43 1.85 -7.49 21.47
C PHE A 43 2.20 -6.09 20.97
N LEU A 44 3.13 -5.98 20.02
CA LEU A 44 3.46 -4.70 19.40
C LEU A 44 2.25 -4.07 18.71
N ASP A 45 1.53 -4.84 17.89
CA ASP A 45 0.31 -4.39 17.21
C ASP A 45 -0.72 -3.86 18.22
N SER A 46 -0.93 -4.57 19.34
CA SER A 46 -1.84 -4.17 20.42
C SER A 46 -1.46 -2.84 21.07
N ILE A 47 -0.17 -2.58 21.30
CA ILE A 47 0.29 -1.29 21.86
C ILE A 47 -0.10 -0.15 20.92
N PHE A 48 0.20 -0.28 19.62
CA PHE A 48 -0.10 0.77 18.65
C PHE A 48 -1.59 0.93 18.40
N THR A 49 -2.35 -0.15 18.27
CA THR A 49 -3.81 -0.07 18.09
C THR A 49 -4.47 0.57 19.31
N THR A 50 -4.03 0.24 20.52
CA THR A 50 -4.59 0.82 21.75
C THR A 50 -4.20 2.28 21.89
N ALA A 51 -2.97 2.67 21.52
CA ALA A 51 -2.56 4.07 21.54
C ALA A 51 -3.38 4.94 20.56
N VAL A 52 -3.75 4.39 19.39
CA VAL A 52 -4.52 5.11 18.37
C VAL A 52 -6.04 5.05 18.63
N GLN A 53 -6.57 3.90 19.04
CA GLN A 53 -8.02 3.64 19.19
C GLN A 53 -8.50 3.74 20.64
N GLY A 54 -7.61 3.92 21.62
CA GLY A 54 -7.94 3.92 23.05
C GLY A 54 -8.82 5.08 23.50
N SER A 55 -8.94 6.12 22.67
CA SER A 55 -9.87 7.24 22.87
C SER A 55 -10.82 7.32 21.69
N ALA A 56 -12.13 7.37 21.96
CA ALA A 56 -13.12 7.60 20.91
C ALA A 56 -12.80 8.91 20.18
N PRO A 57 -12.72 8.92 18.84
CA PRO A 57 -12.43 10.13 18.09
C PRO A 57 -13.56 11.15 18.29
N THR A 58 -13.21 12.44 18.28
CA THR A 58 -14.23 13.48 18.19
C THR A 58 -14.94 13.39 16.84
N GLN A 59 -16.20 13.81 16.78
CA GLN A 59 -16.99 13.76 15.54
C GLN A 59 -16.27 14.44 14.34
N GLY A 60 -15.55 15.53 14.60
CA GLY A 60 -14.76 16.22 13.57
C GLY A 60 -13.57 15.40 13.07
N LEU A 61 -12.85 14.71 13.96
CA LEU A 61 -11.74 13.82 13.59
C LEU A 61 -12.25 12.60 12.82
N GLU A 62 -13.35 12.00 13.25
CA GLU A 62 -13.96 10.86 12.56
C GLU A 62 -14.34 11.22 11.12
N HIS A 63 -15.00 12.37 10.91
CA HIS A 63 -15.34 12.84 9.57
C HIS A 63 -14.10 13.10 8.71
N PHE A 64 -13.08 13.76 9.27
CA PHE A 64 -11.82 14.03 8.57
C PHE A 64 -11.13 12.74 8.13
N TYR A 65 -10.93 11.78 9.04
CA TYR A 65 -10.30 10.51 8.70
C TYR A 65 -11.18 9.65 7.79
N GLY A 66 -12.51 9.77 7.86
CA GLY A 66 -13.43 9.14 6.92
C GLY A 66 -13.22 9.64 5.49
N MET A 67 -13.07 10.96 5.30
CA MET A 67 -12.75 11.55 4.00
C MET A 67 -11.38 11.10 3.48
N VAL A 68 -10.35 11.12 4.34
CA VAL A 68 -9.00 10.69 3.99
C VAL A 68 -9.02 9.21 3.57
N THR A 69 -9.69 8.35 4.33
CA THR A 69 -9.82 6.91 4.03
C THR A 69 -10.58 6.68 2.73
N PHE A 70 -11.63 7.46 2.45
CA PHE A 70 -12.34 7.37 1.19
C PHE A 70 -11.44 7.73 -0.01
N LEU A 71 -10.69 8.82 0.09
CA LEU A 71 -9.79 9.28 -0.98
C LEU A 71 -8.62 8.33 -1.24
N ALA A 72 -8.15 7.63 -0.20
CA ALA A 72 -7.12 6.59 -0.25
C ALA A 72 -7.72 5.17 -0.32
N SER A 73 -8.95 5.03 -0.81
CA SER A 73 -9.56 3.72 -1.01
C SER A 73 -9.01 3.07 -2.30
N PRO A 74 -8.89 1.74 -2.37
CA PRO A 74 -8.32 1.07 -3.55
C PRO A 74 -8.98 1.47 -4.88
N LYS A 75 -10.30 1.74 -4.86
CA LYS A 75 -11.02 2.21 -6.05
C LYS A 75 -10.59 3.63 -6.46
N MET A 76 -10.38 4.51 -5.48
CA MET A 76 -9.93 5.87 -5.72
C MET A 76 -8.45 5.90 -6.13
N ASP A 77 -7.60 5.04 -5.55
CA ASP A 77 -6.20 4.90 -5.94
C ASP A 77 -6.07 4.53 -7.42
N ILE A 78 -6.83 3.52 -7.87
CA ILE A 78 -6.93 3.17 -9.29
C ILE A 78 -7.36 4.39 -10.11
N PHE A 79 -8.43 5.10 -9.70
CA PHE A 79 -8.91 6.28 -10.40
C PHE A 79 -7.84 7.38 -10.53
N TRP A 80 -7.10 7.68 -9.46
CA TRP A 80 -6.02 8.68 -9.47
C TRP A 80 -4.86 8.25 -10.35
N VAL A 81 -4.47 6.97 -10.32
CA VAL A 81 -3.41 6.45 -11.18
C VAL A 81 -3.80 6.50 -12.65
N PHE A 82 -5.07 6.24 -12.99
CA PHE A 82 -5.56 6.41 -14.37
C PHE A 82 -5.48 7.87 -14.84
N ILE A 83 -5.85 8.82 -13.98
CA ILE A 83 -5.71 10.26 -14.28
C ILE A 83 -4.24 10.62 -14.48
N ALA A 84 -3.36 10.20 -13.58
CA ALA A 84 -1.93 10.46 -13.67
C ALA A 84 -1.33 9.85 -14.94
N ALA A 85 -1.68 8.60 -15.27
CA ALA A 85 -1.25 7.91 -16.48
C ALA A 85 -1.74 8.62 -17.74
N PHE A 86 -2.98 9.12 -17.76
CA PHE A 86 -3.51 9.91 -18.87
C PHE A 86 -2.69 11.18 -19.13
N PHE A 87 -2.39 11.96 -18.09
CA PHE A 87 -1.57 13.15 -18.22
C PHE A 87 -0.12 12.81 -18.63
N LEU A 88 0.50 11.82 -18.00
CA LEU A 88 1.86 11.37 -18.35
C LEU A 88 1.93 10.94 -19.82
N TRP A 89 0.91 10.23 -20.31
CA TRP A 89 0.83 9.84 -21.71
C TRP A 89 0.75 11.04 -22.65
N GLY A 90 -0.08 12.04 -22.33
CA GLY A 90 -0.20 13.29 -23.08
C GLY A 90 1.10 14.09 -23.13
N PHE A 91 1.88 14.09 -22.05
CA PHE A 91 3.18 14.75 -21.97
C PHE A 91 4.35 13.89 -22.49
N LYS A 92 4.08 12.84 -23.26
CA LYS A 92 5.07 11.93 -23.88
C LYS A 92 5.86 11.06 -22.87
N TYR A 93 5.48 11.02 -21.60
CA TYR A 93 6.04 10.15 -20.57
C TYR A 93 5.36 8.77 -20.54
N LYS A 94 5.38 8.07 -21.69
CA LYS A 94 4.67 6.79 -21.86
C LYS A 94 5.20 5.68 -20.95
N VAL A 95 6.52 5.63 -20.74
CA VAL A 95 7.14 4.61 -19.88
C VAL A 95 6.72 4.78 -18.42
N PRO A 96 6.84 5.96 -17.78
CA PRO A 96 6.27 6.21 -16.45
C PRO A 96 4.77 5.93 -16.35
N ALA A 97 3.97 6.28 -17.37
CA ALA A 97 2.54 6.01 -17.37
C ALA A 97 2.22 4.51 -17.28
N LEU A 98 2.90 3.69 -18.09
CA LEU A 98 2.75 2.23 -18.05
C LEU A 98 3.24 1.66 -16.71
N TRP A 99 4.37 2.14 -16.19
CA TRP A 99 4.87 1.72 -14.89
C TRP A 99 3.86 1.98 -13.77
N ALA A 100 3.25 3.17 -13.73
CA ALA A 100 2.23 3.49 -12.72
C ALA A 100 1.04 2.51 -12.79
N LEU A 101 0.54 2.20 -13.99
CA LEU A 101 -0.55 1.24 -14.20
C LEU A 101 -0.17 -0.18 -13.79
N PHE A 102 1.06 -0.62 -14.12
CA PHE A 102 1.55 -1.94 -13.72
C PHE A 102 1.79 -2.04 -12.22
N THR A 103 2.27 -0.98 -11.58
CA THR A 103 2.49 -0.96 -10.12
C THR A 103 1.17 -1.10 -9.38
N ILE A 104 0.15 -0.29 -9.71
CA ILE A 104 -1.15 -0.38 -9.01
C ILE A 104 -1.83 -1.72 -9.30
N GLY A 105 -1.88 -2.15 -10.57
CA GLY A 105 -2.53 -3.40 -10.95
C GLY A 105 -1.81 -4.63 -10.38
N GLY A 106 -0.48 -4.64 -10.43
CA GLY A 106 0.34 -5.71 -9.85
C GLY A 106 0.25 -5.74 -8.32
N GLY A 107 0.28 -4.57 -7.68
CA GLY A 107 0.12 -4.41 -6.24
C GLY A 107 -1.22 -4.93 -5.74
N ASP A 108 -2.31 -4.60 -6.42
CA ASP A 108 -3.65 -5.09 -6.09
C ASP A 108 -3.78 -6.60 -6.24
N VAL A 109 -3.26 -7.17 -7.33
CA VAL A 109 -3.27 -8.63 -7.54
C VAL A 109 -2.45 -9.35 -6.48
N ILE A 110 -1.23 -8.90 -6.22
CA ILE A 110 -0.37 -9.47 -5.18
C ILE A 110 -1.03 -9.33 -3.80
N GLY A 111 -1.57 -8.16 -3.49
CA GLY A 111 -2.28 -7.88 -2.24
C GLY A 111 -3.49 -8.79 -2.02
N ALA A 112 -4.28 -9.02 -3.07
CA ALA A 112 -5.41 -9.94 -3.04
C ALA A 112 -4.97 -11.38 -2.76
N ILE A 113 -3.88 -11.84 -3.40
CA ILE A 113 -3.31 -13.17 -3.18
C ILE A 113 -2.83 -13.29 -1.72
N VAL A 114 -2.02 -12.34 -1.23
CA VAL A 114 -1.48 -12.39 0.14
C VAL A 114 -2.62 -12.35 1.17
N LYS A 115 -3.69 -11.58 0.93
CA LYS A 115 -4.88 -11.59 1.79
C LYS A 115 -5.47 -12.99 1.96
N GLN A 116 -5.60 -13.71 0.86
CA GLN A 116 -6.18 -15.05 0.85
C GLN A 116 -5.24 -16.12 1.43
N LEU A 117 -3.93 -15.88 1.43
CA LEU A 117 -2.94 -16.76 2.06
C LEU A 117 -2.86 -16.53 3.58
N VAL A 118 -2.83 -15.27 4.02
CA VAL A 118 -2.62 -14.92 5.44
C VAL A 118 -3.92 -15.01 6.24
N ARG A 119 -5.06 -14.63 5.66
CA ARG A 119 -6.40 -14.74 6.26
C ARG A 119 -6.55 -14.15 7.67
N ARG A 120 -5.75 -13.12 8.01
CA ARG A 120 -5.81 -12.47 9.33
C ARG A 120 -7.16 -11.77 9.53
N HIS A 121 -7.77 -11.99 10.69
CA HIS A 121 -9.03 -11.32 11.06
C HIS A 121 -8.81 -9.84 11.40
N ARG A 122 -9.85 -9.01 11.28
CA ARG A 122 -9.77 -7.58 11.63
C ARG A 122 -9.96 -7.39 13.15
N PRO A 123 -9.32 -6.36 13.75
CA PRO A 123 -9.61 -5.99 15.12
C PRO A 123 -11.06 -5.48 15.25
N PRO A 124 -11.74 -5.70 16.39
CA PRO A 124 -13.18 -5.47 16.55
C PRO A 124 -13.62 -4.00 16.43
N LEU A 125 -12.71 -3.03 16.55
CA LEU A 125 -12.97 -1.58 16.44
C LEU A 125 -12.65 -1.01 15.05
N HIS A 126 -12.72 -1.83 13.99
CA HIS A 126 -12.49 -1.34 12.63
C HIS A 126 -13.69 -0.52 12.10
N LEU A 127 -13.42 0.41 11.18
CA LEU A 127 -14.49 1.16 10.49
C LEU A 127 -15.42 0.19 9.74
N GLY A 128 -16.74 0.36 9.83
CA GLY A 128 -17.71 -0.55 9.23
C GLY A 128 -17.67 -0.63 7.69
N VAL A 129 -16.98 0.31 7.04
CA VAL A 129 -16.78 0.34 5.57
C VAL A 129 -15.80 -0.75 5.11
N ASP A 130 -15.01 -1.29 6.04
CA ASP A 130 -13.88 -2.16 5.77
C ASP A 130 -14.29 -3.65 5.82
N ASN A 131 -14.36 -4.29 4.65
CA ASN A 131 -14.72 -5.71 4.52
C ASN A 131 -13.48 -6.60 4.25
N GLY A 132 -13.57 -7.90 4.59
CA GLY A 132 -12.54 -8.91 4.32
C GLY A 132 -11.36 -8.94 5.32
N TYR A 133 -10.31 -9.67 4.98
CA TYR A 133 -9.12 -9.84 5.83
C TYR A 133 -8.34 -8.53 6.06
N SER A 134 -7.65 -8.44 7.21
CA SER A 134 -6.94 -7.25 7.67
C SER A 134 -5.55 -7.05 7.07
N PHE A 135 -4.89 -8.13 6.65
CA PHE A 135 -3.51 -8.09 6.15
C PHE A 135 -3.40 -8.63 4.72
N PRO A 136 -2.69 -7.96 3.81
CA PRO A 136 -2.23 -6.56 3.92
C PRO A 136 -3.41 -5.57 3.77
N SER A 137 -3.22 -4.32 4.23
CA SER A 137 -4.24 -3.27 4.05
C SER A 137 -4.27 -2.79 2.60
N GLY A 138 -5.44 -2.84 1.96
CA GLY A 138 -5.61 -2.37 0.57
C GLY A 138 -5.41 -0.86 0.45
N HIS A 139 -5.95 -0.08 1.38
CA HIS A 139 -5.78 1.39 1.44
C HIS A 139 -4.31 1.81 1.55
N VAL A 140 -3.47 0.97 2.20
CA VAL A 140 -2.03 1.24 2.32
C VAL A 140 -1.30 0.77 1.06
N LEU A 141 -1.67 -0.38 0.50
CA LEU A 141 -1.04 -0.91 -0.70
C LEU A 141 -1.26 -0.01 -1.93
N GLY A 142 -2.46 0.54 -2.11
CA GLY A 142 -2.77 1.38 -3.26
C GLY A 142 -2.18 2.80 -3.19
N PHE A 143 -1.80 3.26 -1.98
CA PHE A 143 -1.20 4.57 -1.79
C PHE A 143 0.26 4.68 -2.30
N PHE A 144 0.99 3.55 -2.39
CA PHE A 144 2.39 3.48 -2.79
C PHE A 144 2.57 2.99 -4.23
#